data_AF-A0A0P0WFV9-F1
#
_entry.id   AF-A0A0P0WFV9-F1
#
_cell.length_a   1.000
_cell.length_b   1.000
_cell.length_c   1.000
_cell.angle_alpha   90.00
_cell.angle_beta   90.00
_cell.angle_gamma   90.00
#
_symmetry.space_group_name_H-M   'P 1'
#
loop_
_entity.id
_entity.type
_entity.pdbx_description
1 polymer ?
#
loop_
_entity_poly.entity_id
_entity_poly.type
_entity_poly.pdbx_seq_one_letter_code
_entity_poly.pdbx_strand_id
1 'polypeptide(L)'
;MKLVYRNLARNGPGSVKLVPEEEDDLWHAYNLIVPGDTLQSVTVRKVLREMASGGRDAERVRLKLEIVVESVDYDKEGSVLRVRGKNITENDHVKIGQFHTVELELKRQFTLTKELWDWLALDTIQQACGM
;
A
#
# COMPACT_ATOMS: atom_id res chain seq x y z
N MET A 1 5.95 6.72 13.05
CA MET A 1 5.85 5.54 12.14
C MET A 1 6.62 4.39 12.77
N LYS A 2 6.10 3.16 12.72
CA LYS A 2 6.85 2.00 13.21
C LYS A 2 7.46 1.18 12.07
N LEU A 3 8.78 1.01 12.08
CA LEU A 3 9.51 0.07 11.23
C LEU A 3 9.44 -1.34 11.83
N VAL A 4 8.80 -2.27 11.12
CA VAL A 4 8.61 -3.67 11.55
C VAL A 4 9.68 -4.59 10.96
N TYR A 5 10.10 -4.33 9.73
CA TYR A 5 11.09 -5.12 9.01
C TYR A 5 11.84 -4.26 8.01
N ARG A 6 13.12 -4.55 7.81
CA ARG A 6 14.00 -3.87 6.86
C ARG A 6 14.92 -4.88 6.20
N ASN A 7 14.93 -4.91 4.88
CA ASN A 7 15.89 -5.67 4.08
C ASN A 7 16.28 -4.84 2.85
N LEU A 8 17.37 -4.08 2.99
CA LEU A 8 17.83 -3.14 1.97
C LEU A 8 19.26 -3.49 1.57
N ALA A 9 19.51 -3.61 0.26
CA ALA A 9 20.86 -3.57 -0.28
C ALA A 9 21.42 -2.14 -0.11
N ARG A 10 22.73 -2.02 0.10
CA ARG A 10 23.39 -0.72 0.19
C ARG A 10 23.19 0.06 -1.11
N ASN A 11 22.50 1.20 -1.04
CA ASN A 11 22.17 2.06 -2.19
C ASN A 11 21.53 1.29 -3.35
N GLY A 12 20.64 0.35 -3.05
CA GLY A 12 20.06 -0.54 -4.04
C GLY A 12 18.66 -1.01 -3.68
N PRO A 13 18.23 -2.16 -4.21
CA PRO A 13 16.87 -2.65 -4.03
C PRO A 13 16.63 -3.14 -2.62
N GLY A 14 15.36 -3.18 -2.24
CA GLY A 14 14.96 -3.76 -0.97
C GLY A 14 13.52 -3.47 -0.61
N SER A 15 13.13 -3.96 0.56
CA SER A 15 11.81 -3.73 1.11
C SER A 15 11.84 -3.36 2.59
N VAL A 16 10.84 -2.57 2.98
CA VAL A 16 10.55 -2.23 4.36
C VAL A 16 9.10 -2.56 4.67
N LYS A 17 8.84 -2.97 5.91
CA LYS A 17 7.48 -3.12 6.44
C LYS A 17 7.23 -2.04 7.47
N LEU A 18 6.22 -1.23 7.25
CA LEU A 18 5.91 -0.04 8.03
C LEU A 18 4.49 -0.14 8.59
N VAL A 19 4.27 0.49 9.74
CA VAL A 19 2.94 0.68 10.33
C VAL A 19 2.79 2.17 10.65
N PRO A 20 1.90 2.90 9.94
CA PRO A 20 1.54 4.26 10.31
C PRO A 20 0.85 4.25 11.67
N GLU A 21 1.33 5.07 12.60
CA GLU A 21 0.84 5.15 13.96
C GLU A 21 0.01 6.41 14.21
N GLU A 22 0.30 7.49 13.48
CA GLU A 22 -0.38 8.79 13.54
C GLU A 22 -0.51 9.41 12.15
N GLU A 23 -1.21 10.54 12.02
CA GLU A 23 -1.53 11.15 10.72
C GLU A 23 -0.29 11.64 9.95
N ASP A 24 0.71 12.17 10.66
CA ASP A 24 1.99 12.58 10.07
C ASP A 24 2.74 11.40 9.43
N ASP A 25 2.50 10.17 9.87
CA ASP A 25 3.08 8.98 9.25
C ASP A 25 2.50 8.72 7.86
N LEU A 26 1.24 9.07 7.62
CA LEU A 26 0.64 8.99 6.29
C LEU A 26 1.25 10.04 5.38
N TRP A 27 1.59 11.21 5.90
CA TRP A 27 2.34 12.21 5.15
C TRP A 27 3.75 11.73 4.79
N HIS A 28 4.47 11.11 5.74
CA HIS A 28 5.76 10.49 5.45
C HIS A 28 5.64 9.36 4.42
N ALA A 29 4.60 8.52 4.51
CA ALA A 29 4.34 7.47 3.52
C ALA A 29 4.04 8.04 2.13
N TYR A 30 3.28 9.14 2.04
CA TYR A 30 3.03 9.85 0.78
C TYR A 30 4.32 10.30 0.10
N ASN A 31 5.28 10.86 0.86
CA ASN A 31 6.57 11.29 0.33
C ASN A 31 7.50 10.12 -0.04
N LEU A 32 7.31 8.96 0.57
CA LEU A 32 8.15 7.78 0.38
C LEU A 32 7.75 6.94 -0.84
N ILE A 33 6.44 6.85 -1.12
CA ILE A 33 5.87 5.98 -2.16
C ILE A 33 5.83 6.76 -3.47
N VAL A 34 6.49 6.22 -4.51
CA VAL A 34 6.51 6.84 -5.84
C VAL A 34 6.03 5.87 -6.93
N PRO A 35 5.56 6.37 -8.09
CA PRO A 35 5.22 5.51 -9.22
C PRO A 35 6.38 4.58 -9.61
N GLY A 36 6.07 3.31 -9.87
CA GLY A 36 7.04 2.26 -10.18
C GLY A 36 7.46 1.40 -8.98
N ASP A 37 7.26 1.86 -7.75
CA ASP A 37 7.44 1.02 -6.55
C ASP A 37 6.41 -0.12 -6.52
N THR A 38 6.67 -1.17 -5.73
CA THR A 38 5.62 -2.13 -5.36
C THR A 38 5.17 -1.94 -3.92
N LEU A 39 3.86 -1.97 -3.73
CA LEU A 39 3.24 -1.85 -2.42
C LEU A 39 2.33 -3.03 -2.14
N GLN A 40 2.56 -3.68 -1.01
CA GLN A 40 1.75 -4.81 -0.56
C GLN A 40 1.00 -4.44 0.73
N SER A 41 -0.32 -4.62 0.74
CA SER A 41 -1.16 -4.35 1.91
C SER A 41 -2.41 -5.22 1.93
N VAL A 42 -3.08 -5.28 3.07
CA VAL A 42 -4.42 -5.85 3.19
C VAL A 42 -5.45 -4.78 2.82
N THR A 43 -6.28 -5.08 1.84
CA THR A 43 -7.35 -4.23 1.33
C THR A 43 -8.69 -4.96 1.34
N VAL A 44 -9.78 -4.23 1.13
CA VAL A 44 -11.12 -4.80 0.97
C VAL A 44 -11.59 -4.58 -0.47
N ARG A 45 -12.22 -5.59 -1.07
CA ARG A 45 -12.90 -5.47 -2.36
C ARG A 45 -14.37 -5.87 -2.22
N LYS A 46 -15.27 -5.08 -2.81
CA LYS A 46 -16.67 -5.46 -2.98
C LYS A 46 -16.76 -6.43 -4.16
N VAL A 47 -17.26 -7.63 -3.90
CA VAL A 47 -17.49 -8.68 -4.90
C VAL A 47 -19.00 -8.85 -5.04
N LEU A 48 -19.51 -8.64 -6.25
CA LEU A 48 -20.91 -8.89 -6.55
C LEU A 48 -21.10 -10.39 -6.81
N ARG A 49 -22.13 -10.97 -6.19
CA ARG A 49 -22.58 -12.34 -6.44
C ARG A 49 -23.99 -12.31 -7.01
N GLU A 50 -24.23 -13.12 -8.03
CA GLU A 50 -25.56 -13.36 -8.55
C GLU A 50 -26.21 -14.49 -7.73
N MET A 51 -27.39 -14.22 -7.18
CA MET A 51 -28.18 -15.23 -6.47
C MET A 51 -29.05 -16.00 -7.46
N ALA A 52 -29.32 -17.27 -7.17
CA ALA A 52 -30.20 -18.12 -7.99
C ALA A 52 -31.63 -17.55 -8.15
N SER A 53 -32.06 -16.67 -7.24
CA SER A 53 -33.33 -15.93 -7.31
C SER A 53 -33.34 -14.76 -8.30
N GLY A 54 -32.23 -14.49 -9.00
CA GLY A 54 -32.06 -13.33 -9.87
C GLY A 54 -31.68 -12.03 -9.13
N GLY A 55 -31.54 -12.07 -7.80
CA GLY A 55 -31.03 -10.95 -7.02
C GLY A 55 -29.51 -10.79 -7.11
N ARG A 56 -29.00 -9.59 -6.78
CA ARG A 56 -27.56 -9.33 -6.61
C ARG A 56 -27.26 -9.16 -5.13
N ASP A 57 -26.31 -9.95 -4.64
CA ASP A 57 -25.71 -9.77 -3.32
C ASP A 57 -24.30 -9.18 -3.47
N ALA A 58 -23.80 -8.54 -2.43
CA ALA A 58 -22.47 -7.97 -2.41
C ALA A 58 -21.70 -8.37 -1.15
N GLU A 59 -20.62 -9.11 -1.32
CA GLU A 59 -19.72 -9.46 -0.23
C GLU A 59 -18.50 -8.54 -0.22
N ARG A 60 -18.03 -8.16 0.98
CA ARG A 60 -16.76 -7.45 1.15
C ARG A 60 -15.67 -8.47 1.50
N VAL A 61 -14.80 -8.77 0.55
CA VAL A 61 -13.71 -9.74 0.72
C VAL A 61 -12.43 -9.01 1.11
N ARG A 62 -11.79 -9.46 2.19
CA ARG A 62 -10.44 -8.99 2.57
C ARG A 62 -9.40 -9.72 1.74
N LEU A 63 -8.49 -8.99 1.11
CA LEU A 63 -7.47 -9.50 0.22
C LEU A 63 -6.12 -8.92 0.62
N LYS A 64 -5.06 -9.70 0.47
CA LYS A 64 -3.70 -9.18 0.50
C LYS A 64 -3.26 -9.03 -0.95
N LEU A 65 -3.08 -7.79 -1.40
CA LEU A 65 -2.66 -7.48 -2.77
C LEU A 65 -1.30 -6.82 -2.75
N GLU A 66 -0.51 -7.10 -3.78
CA GLU A 66 0.65 -6.32 -4.16
C GLU A 66 0.35 -5.61 -5.48
N ILE A 67 0.61 -4.30 -5.50
CA ILE A 67 0.39 -3.45 -6.67
C ILE A 67 1.69 -2.79 -7.11
N VAL A 68 1.86 -2.62 -8.42
CA VAL A 68 2.83 -1.65 -8.97
C VAL A 68 2.17 -0.28 -8.92
N VAL A 69 2.77 0.64 -8.18
CA VAL A 69 2.23 1.98 -7.93
C VAL A 69 2.19 2.77 -9.24
N GLU A 70 1.03 3.33 -9.57
CA GLU A 70 0.82 4.22 -10.71
C GLU A 70 0.58 5.67 -10.26
N SER A 71 -0.12 5.86 -9.14
CA SER A 71 -0.37 7.19 -8.56
C SER A 71 -0.61 7.09 -7.05
N VAL A 72 -0.32 8.18 -6.35
CA VAL A 72 -0.50 8.33 -4.91
C VAL A 72 -1.25 9.63 -4.68
N ASP A 73 -2.34 9.56 -3.91
CA ASP A 73 -3.21 10.69 -3.59
C ASP A 73 -3.32 10.80 -2.06
N TYR A 74 -3.07 11.99 -1.53
CA TYR A 74 -3.14 12.26 -0.10
C TYR A 74 -4.14 13.38 0.17
N ASP A 75 -5.20 13.02 0.89
CA ASP A 75 -6.18 13.95 1.41
C ASP A 75 -5.72 14.39 2.81
N LYS A 76 -5.23 15.64 2.88
CA LYS A 76 -4.73 16.23 4.13
C LYS A 76 -5.85 16.49 5.14
N GLU A 77 -7.07 16.80 4.70
CA GLU A 77 -8.18 17.10 5.60
C GLU A 77 -8.77 15.82 6.19
N GLY A 78 -8.86 14.77 5.38
CA GLY A 78 -9.33 13.45 5.81
C GLY A 78 -8.25 12.55 6.44
N SER A 79 -6.98 12.95 6.36
CA SER A 79 -5.83 12.11 6.70
C SER A 79 -5.90 10.74 6.02
N VAL A 80 -6.20 10.74 4.71
CA VAL A 80 -6.36 9.52 3.91
C VAL A 80 -5.30 9.45 2.81
N LEU A 81 -4.57 8.34 2.79
CA LEU A 81 -3.57 8.05 1.75
C LEU A 81 -4.07 6.92 0.83
N ARG A 82 -4.23 7.22 -0.45
CA ARG A 82 -4.70 6.28 -1.48
C ARG A 82 -3.59 6.01 -2.49
N VAL A 83 -3.27 4.74 -2.65
CA VAL A 83 -2.24 4.25 -3.58
C VAL A 83 -2.93 3.45 -4.67
N ARG A 84 -2.95 3.97 -5.89
CA ARG A 84 -3.55 3.31 -7.05
C ARG A 84 -2.46 2.63 -7.87
N GLY A 85 -2.71 1.39 -8.27
CA GLY A 85 -1.75 0.61 -9.05
C GLY A 85 -2.36 -0.61 -9.71
N LYS A 86 -1.52 -1.36 -10.45
CA LYS A 86 -1.91 -2.62 -11.09
C LYS A 86 -1.52 -3.79 -10.20
N ASN A 87 -2.46 -4.68 -9.94
CA ASN A 87 -2.22 -5.88 -9.15
C ASN A 87 -1.22 -6.83 -9.84
N ILE A 88 -0.26 -7.34 -9.06
CA ILE A 88 0.74 -8.33 -9.49
C ILE A 88 0.67 -9.63 -8.69
N THR A 89 -0.29 -9.76 -7.77
CA THR A 89 -0.52 -10.99 -7.00
C THR A 89 -1.72 -11.75 -7.54
N GLU A 90 -1.55 -13.05 -7.81
CA GLU A 90 -2.67 -13.92 -8.16
C GLU A 90 -3.66 -14.04 -6.98
N ASN A 91 -4.96 -13.87 -7.26
CA ASN A 91 -6.05 -14.09 -6.32
C ASN A 91 -7.39 -14.22 -7.07
N ASP A 92 -8.41 -14.75 -6.41
CA ASP A 92 -9.70 -15.09 -7.02
C ASP A 92 -10.56 -13.87 -7.41
N HIS A 93 -10.21 -12.67 -6.93
CA HIS A 93 -11.10 -11.51 -6.99
C HIS A 93 -10.53 -10.34 -7.81
N VAL A 94 -9.22 -10.23 -7.96
CA VAL A 94 -8.50 -9.18 -8.70
C VAL A 94 -7.49 -9.87 -9.61
N LYS A 95 -7.72 -9.84 -10.92
CA LYS A 95 -6.77 -10.47 -11.87
C LYS A 95 -5.44 -9.70 -11.88
N ILE A 96 -4.35 -10.37 -12.23
CA ILE A 96 -3.08 -9.71 -12.52
C ILE A 96 -3.30 -8.65 -13.63
N GLY A 97 -2.70 -7.48 -13.46
CA GLY A 97 -2.84 -6.34 -14.37
C GLY A 97 -4.10 -5.49 -14.17
N GLN A 98 -5.07 -5.93 -13.35
CA GLN A 98 -6.22 -5.10 -13.00
C GLN A 98 -5.84 -3.99 -12.03
N PHE A 99 -6.47 -2.83 -12.21
CA PHE A 99 -6.31 -1.71 -11.29
C PHE A 99 -6.98 -1.98 -9.95
N HIS A 100 -6.30 -1.56 -8.89
CA HIS A 100 -6.84 -1.52 -7.54
C HIS A 100 -6.29 -0.29 -6.81
N THR A 101 -7.10 0.31 -5.93
CA THR A 101 -6.67 1.38 -5.04
C THR A 101 -6.60 0.84 -3.62
N VAL A 102 -5.43 0.91 -3.02
CA VAL A 102 -5.18 0.58 -1.61
C VAL A 102 -5.29 1.87 -0.81
N GLU A 103 -6.16 1.88 0.20
CA GLU A 103 -6.17 2.95 1.21
C GLU A 103 -5.29 2.50 2.37
N LEU A 104 -4.26 3.29 2.71
CA LEU A 104 -3.40 3.03 3.87
C LEU A 104 -4.07 3.60 5.11
N GLU A 105 -4.27 2.72 6.09
CA GLU A 105 -4.95 3.04 7.35
C GLU A 105 -3.93 3.08 8.50
N LEU A 106 -4.20 3.91 9.51
CA LEU A 106 -3.46 3.88 10.77
C LEU A 106 -3.54 2.49 11.41
N LYS A 107 -2.45 2.11 12.08
CA LYS A 107 -2.25 0.83 12.76
C LYS A 107 -2.33 -0.41 11.85
N ARG A 108 -2.33 -0.23 10.53
CA ARG A 108 -2.23 -1.33 9.56
C ARG A 108 -0.87 -1.34 8.87
N GLN A 109 -0.29 -2.53 8.78
CA GLN A 109 0.99 -2.70 8.12
C GLN A 109 0.87 -2.65 6.59
N PHE A 110 1.87 -2.06 5.94
CA PHE A 110 2.13 -2.22 4.52
C PHE A 110 3.61 -2.55 4.29
N THR A 111 3.91 -3.20 3.19
CA THR A 111 5.28 -3.42 2.71
C THR A 111 5.50 -2.55 1.49
N LEU A 112 6.57 -1.76 1.51
CA LEU A 112 7.03 -0.98 0.37
C LEU A 112 8.33 -1.61 -0.15
N THR A 113 8.38 -1.87 -1.45
CA THR A 113 9.57 -2.35 -2.15
C THR A 113 9.97 -1.34 -3.20
N LYS A 114 11.26 -1.01 -3.24
CA LYS A 114 11.85 -0.07 -4.19
C LYS A 114 13.08 -0.69 -4.83
N GLU A 115 13.30 -0.40 -6.11
CA GLU A 115 14.54 -0.77 -6.83
C GLU A 115 15.76 0.02 -6.34
N LEU A 116 15.52 1.23 -5.84
CA LEU A 116 16.54 2.10 -5.28
C LEU A 116 16.01 2.77 -4.01
N TRP A 117 16.63 2.44 -2.88
CA TRP A 117 16.52 3.17 -1.62
C TRP A 117 17.61 4.23 -1.58
N ASP A 118 17.34 5.39 -2.16
CA ASP A 118 18.26 6.52 -2.14
C ASP A 118 18.33 7.20 -0.77
N TRP A 119 19.21 8.19 -0.64
CA TRP A 119 19.42 8.90 0.61
C TRP A 119 18.15 9.60 1.11
N LEU A 120 17.31 10.11 0.20
CA LEU A 120 16.09 10.84 0.53
C LEU A 120 15.02 9.90 1.11
N ALA A 121 14.87 8.72 0.52
CA ALA A 121 13.97 7.68 1.03
C ALA A 121 14.42 7.16 2.40
N LEU A 122 15.74 6.97 2.59
CA LEU A 122 16.30 6.55 3.87
C LEU A 122 16.12 7.63 4.96
N ASP A 123 16.37 8.89 4.62
CA ASP A 123 16.16 10.04 5.51
C ASP A 123 14.68 10.20 5.89
N THR A 124 13.76 10.02 4.94
CA THR A 124 12.31 10.02 5.21
C THR A 124 11.91 8.92 6.21
N ILE A 125 12.46 7.71 6.06
CA ILE A 125 12.23 6.62 7.04
C ILE A 125 12.82 6.98 8.40
N GLN A 126 14.01 7.58 8.44
CA GLN A 126 14.67 7.95 9.69
C GLN A 126 13.84 8.98 10.47
N GLN A 127 13.40 10.05 9.79
CA GLN A 127 12.54 11.08 10.36
C GLN A 127 11.20 10.49 10.85
N ALA A 128 10.53 9.68 10.02
CA ALA A 128 9.23 9.11 10.36
C ALA A 128 9.29 8.11 11.53
N CYS A 129 10.40 7.35 11.64
CA CYS A 129 10.55 6.31 12.66
C CYS A 129 11.26 6.77 13.93
N GLY A 130 11.76 8.01 13.98
CA GLY A 130 12.53 8.53 15.10
C GLY A 130 13.84 7.77 15.36
N MET A 131 14.54 7.37 14.28
CA MET A 131 15.79 6.59 14.35
C MET A 131 17.07 7.44 14.32
#